data_AF-A0A6I9S014-F1
#
_entry.id   AF-A0A6I9S014-F1
#
_cell.length_a   1.000
_cell.length_b   1.000
_cell.length_c   1.000
_cell.angle_alpha   90.00
_cell.angle_beta   90.00
_cell.angle_gamma   90.00
#
_symmetry.space_group_name_H-M   'P 1'
#
loop_
_entity.id
_entity.type
_entity.pdbx_description
1 polymer ?
#
loop_
_entity_poly.entity_id
_entity_poly.type
_entity_poly.pdbx_seq_one_letter_code
_entity_poly.pdbx_strand_id
1 'polypeptide(L)'
;MSGISTSSPPLFRSLAPKISTSFPSPPSPPLPSLPLSLPKTHSRRIVAMAMSGTRIPTASLEYMVVKPPSHPTYDLKSVIGLALSEDAGDRGDVTCLATVPVDMKAEAHFIAKEDGIIAGISLAEMIFNEVDLSLKVEWSQKDGNYVHKGMQFGKVYGYARSIIVAERVALNFMQRMSGIATLTKAMADAAHPACILETRKTAPGLRLVDKWAVLIGGGKNHRMGLFDMVMIKDNHISIAGGVTNAMKSVDQFLEEKNLQMPVEVETRTLEEVKEVLQYAAQNKTSLTRIMLDNMVVPLPNGDVDVTMLKDAVTLINGRFETEASGNVTLETVNKIGQTGVTYISRWIFFWLDPSHS
;
A
#
# COMPACT_ATOMS: atom_id res chain seq x y z
N MET A 1 5.44 58.74 -34.10
CA MET A 1 5.39 59.28 -32.73
C MET A 1 4.44 58.38 -31.98
N SER A 2 4.75 57.54 -31.00
CA SER A 2 5.82 57.34 -30.01
C SER A 2 5.69 55.85 -29.60
N GLY A 3 6.70 54.97 -29.64
CA GLY A 3 7.89 54.96 -28.80
C GLY A 3 7.76 53.93 -27.65
N ILE A 4 8.66 52.92 -27.65
CA ILE A 4 9.24 52.18 -26.48
C ILE A 4 8.43 50.98 -25.95
N SER A 5 8.98 49.82 -25.56
CA SER A 5 10.26 49.13 -25.79
C SER A 5 10.10 47.67 -25.34
N THR A 6 10.86 46.77 -25.97
CA THR A 6 11.09 45.38 -25.57
C THR A 6 11.85 45.25 -24.25
N SER A 7 11.44 44.33 -23.37
CA SER A 7 12.34 43.77 -22.34
C SER A 7 11.96 42.33 -21.97
N SER A 8 12.82 41.40 -22.36
CA SER A 8 12.90 40.03 -21.82
C SER A 8 13.70 40.06 -20.51
N PRO A 9 13.35 39.25 -19.49
CA PRO A 9 14.21 39.04 -18.33
C PRO A 9 15.19 37.85 -18.51
N PRO A 10 16.30 37.83 -17.76
CA PRO A 10 17.54 37.16 -18.16
C PRO A 10 17.74 35.74 -17.60
N LEU A 11 18.55 34.97 -18.33
CA LEU A 11 19.30 33.80 -17.87
C LEU A 11 20.25 34.18 -16.72
N PHE A 12 20.20 33.45 -15.60
CA PHE A 12 21.28 33.44 -14.62
C PHE A 12 21.81 32.03 -14.38
N ARG A 13 23.13 31.94 -14.52
CA ARG A 13 24.02 30.78 -14.42
C ARG A 13 24.33 30.50 -12.94
N SER A 14 24.37 29.21 -12.59
CA SER A 14 25.46 28.53 -11.86
C SER A 14 26.21 29.29 -10.75
N LEU A 15 25.93 28.94 -9.48
CA LEU A 15 26.92 28.96 -8.39
C LEU A 15 26.58 27.85 -7.37
N ALA A 16 27.16 26.66 -7.54
CA ALA A 16 27.21 25.62 -6.51
C ALA A 16 28.58 25.70 -5.81
N PRO A 17 28.66 25.89 -4.48
CA PRO A 17 29.93 25.80 -3.78
C PRO A 17 30.33 24.32 -3.59
N LYS A 18 31.45 23.93 -4.21
CA LYS A 18 32.20 22.73 -3.86
C LYS A 18 32.78 22.93 -2.45
N ILE A 19 32.29 22.16 -1.48
CA ILE A 19 32.95 22.00 -0.19
C ILE A 19 33.55 20.59 -0.18
N SER A 20 34.88 20.53 -0.35
CA SER A 20 35.67 19.36 -0.04
C SER A 20 36.05 19.40 1.43
N THR A 21 35.59 18.44 2.22
CA THR A 21 36.11 18.20 3.57
C THR A 21 36.51 16.74 3.68
N SER A 22 37.75 16.47 3.28
CA SER A 22 38.49 15.26 3.63
C SER A 22 38.89 15.34 5.10
N PHE A 23 38.21 14.58 5.96
CA PHE A 23 38.67 14.34 7.33
C PHE A 23 39.51 13.05 7.38
N PRO A 24 40.73 13.07 7.94
CA PRO A 24 41.52 11.85 8.13
C PRO A 24 40.96 11.03 9.30
N SER A 25 40.87 9.71 9.10
CA SER A 25 40.48 8.74 10.12
C SER A 25 41.56 8.64 11.22
N PRO A 26 41.18 8.59 12.51
CA PRO A 26 42.15 8.37 13.59
C PRO A 26 42.63 6.91 13.61
N PRO A 27 43.88 6.64 14.08
CA PRO A 27 44.44 5.30 14.09
C PRO A 27 43.78 4.41 15.16
N SER A 28 43.60 3.14 14.83
CA SER A 28 43.05 2.11 15.71
C SER A 28 44.02 1.79 16.86
N PRO A 29 43.56 1.68 18.13
CA PRO A 29 44.42 1.25 19.23
C PRO A 29 44.67 -0.28 19.17
N PRO A 30 45.81 -0.78 19.67
CA PRO A 30 46.12 -2.20 19.65
C PRO A 30 45.27 -2.98 20.67
N LEU A 31 44.81 -4.16 20.26
CA LEU A 31 44.11 -5.12 21.12
C LEU A 31 45.07 -5.70 22.19
N PRO A 32 44.67 -5.77 23.47
CA PRO A 32 45.43 -6.52 24.45
C PRO A 32 45.16 -8.03 24.32
N SER A 33 46.24 -8.80 24.19
CA SER A 33 46.26 -10.26 24.22
C SER A 33 45.94 -10.79 25.62
N LEU A 34 44.92 -11.66 25.74
CA LEU A 34 44.65 -12.46 26.94
C LEU A 34 45.21 -13.88 26.77
N PRO A 35 45.84 -14.46 27.81
CA PRO A 35 46.41 -15.81 27.74
C PRO A 35 45.36 -16.91 27.86
N LEU A 36 45.58 -17.98 27.09
CA LEU A 36 44.87 -19.26 27.19
C LEU A 36 45.04 -19.88 28.59
N SER A 37 43.93 -20.33 29.18
CA SER A 37 43.96 -21.49 30.09
C SER A 37 42.64 -22.29 30.02
N LEU A 38 42.78 -23.58 29.73
CA LEU A 38 41.87 -24.71 30.01
C LEU A 38 42.68 -25.64 30.95
N PRO A 39 42.08 -26.56 31.77
CA PRO A 39 40.95 -27.42 31.41
C PRO A 39 40.02 -27.90 32.55
N LYS A 40 38.91 -28.58 32.18
CA LYS A 40 38.46 -29.94 32.60
C LYS A 40 36.94 -30.10 32.48
N THR A 41 36.48 -30.75 31.40
CA THR A 41 35.91 -32.12 31.34
C THR A 41 34.62 -32.35 32.13
N HIS A 42 33.50 -32.48 31.41
CA HIS A 42 32.50 -33.51 31.70
C HIS A 42 31.80 -34.01 30.42
N SER A 43 31.94 -35.33 30.22
CA SER A 43 31.09 -36.30 29.51
C SER A 43 30.48 -35.97 28.14
N ARG A 44 31.10 -36.52 27.08
CA ARG A 44 30.50 -36.68 25.75
C ARG A 44 29.49 -37.84 25.77
N ARG A 45 28.23 -37.57 25.41
CA ARG A 45 27.36 -38.57 24.76
C ARG A 45 27.45 -38.35 23.26
N ILE A 46 28.04 -39.32 22.55
CA ILE A 46 28.03 -39.38 21.10
C ILE A 46 26.66 -39.93 20.70
N VAL A 47 25.83 -39.11 20.05
CA VAL A 47 24.69 -39.57 19.26
C VAL A 47 24.96 -39.17 17.83
N ALA A 48 25.28 -40.17 17.01
CA ALA A 48 25.35 -40.00 15.56
C ALA A 48 23.91 -39.84 15.04
N MET A 49 23.59 -38.69 14.46
CA MET A 49 22.47 -38.56 13.55
C MET A 49 22.93 -37.77 12.33
N ALA A 50 22.73 -38.40 11.18
CA ALA A 50 23.19 -37.98 9.87
C ALA A 50 22.66 -36.58 9.51
N MET A 51 23.54 -35.78 8.92
CA MET A 51 23.18 -34.52 8.28
C MET A 51 22.34 -34.81 7.03
N SER A 52 21.02 -34.70 7.18
CA SER A 52 20.15 -34.34 6.06
C SER A 52 20.28 -32.83 5.89
N GLY A 53 20.95 -32.39 4.83
CA GLY A 53 20.99 -30.99 4.43
C GLY A 53 19.59 -30.52 4.04
N THR A 54 18.82 -30.05 5.00
CA THR A 54 17.59 -29.30 4.73
C THR A 54 18.01 -27.91 4.30
N ARG A 55 17.97 -27.66 2.99
CA ARG A 55 17.94 -26.29 2.46
C ARG A 55 16.84 -25.54 3.21
N ILE A 56 17.22 -24.51 3.96
CA ILE A 56 16.27 -23.50 4.44
C ILE A 56 15.64 -22.93 3.17
N PRO A 57 14.32 -23.07 2.95
CA PRO A 57 13.70 -22.33 1.88
C PRO A 57 13.83 -20.86 2.28
N THR A 58 14.55 -20.07 1.49
CA THR A 58 14.25 -18.64 1.34
C THR A 58 12.73 -18.54 1.30
N ALA A 59 12.11 -17.97 2.34
CA ALA A 59 10.66 -17.87 2.50
C ALA A 59 10.06 -17.42 1.17
N SER A 60 9.50 -18.37 0.43
CA SER A 60 9.22 -18.17 -0.98
C SER A 60 7.92 -17.39 -1.10
N LEU A 61 7.91 -16.41 -2.01
CA LEU A 61 6.71 -15.70 -2.45
C LEU A 61 5.55 -16.63 -2.89
N GLU A 62 5.76 -17.94 -2.95
CA GLU A 62 4.81 -18.97 -3.34
C GLU A 62 3.82 -19.36 -2.23
N TYR A 63 4.07 -19.05 -0.96
CA TYR A 63 3.18 -19.40 0.16
C TYR A 63 2.23 -18.27 0.61
N MET A 64 2.35 -17.07 0.03
CA MET A 64 1.45 -15.95 0.35
C MET A 64 0.07 -16.18 -0.29
N VAL A 65 -0.99 -16.14 0.53
CA VAL A 65 -2.39 -16.25 0.06
C VAL A 65 -2.73 -15.12 -0.92
N VAL A 66 -2.23 -13.91 -0.63
CA VAL A 66 -2.38 -12.72 -1.46
C VAL A 66 -1.00 -12.11 -1.65
N LYS A 67 -0.54 -12.01 -2.90
CA LYS A 67 0.78 -11.43 -3.20
C LYS A 67 0.78 -9.91 -2.95
N PRO A 68 1.87 -9.35 -2.41
CA PRO A 68 2.00 -7.91 -2.26
C PRO A 68 2.05 -7.24 -3.64
N PRO A 69 1.55 -6.00 -3.77
CA PRO A 69 1.71 -5.24 -4.98
C PRO A 69 3.19 -4.84 -5.17
N SER A 70 3.57 -4.53 -6.41
CA SER A 70 4.92 -4.08 -6.76
C SER A 70 4.98 -2.58 -7.02
N HIS A 71 6.13 -1.96 -6.75
CA HIS A 71 6.42 -0.57 -7.11
C HIS A 71 7.80 -0.46 -7.79
N PRO A 72 7.98 0.40 -8.80
CA PRO A 72 9.22 0.45 -9.57
C PRO A 72 10.44 0.97 -8.80
N THR A 73 10.24 1.79 -7.76
CA THR A 73 11.33 2.51 -7.08
C THR A 73 11.51 2.25 -5.58
N TYR A 74 10.63 1.46 -4.95
CA TYR A 74 10.80 1.05 -3.54
C TYR A 74 10.03 -0.24 -3.29
N ASP A 75 10.41 -0.97 -2.24
CA ASP A 75 9.85 -2.27 -1.89
C ASP A 75 9.55 -2.38 -0.39
N LEU A 76 8.95 -3.50 0.01
CA LEU A 76 8.61 -3.77 1.41
C LEU A 76 9.87 -3.85 2.29
N LYS A 77 10.99 -4.35 1.76
CA LYS A 77 12.24 -4.41 2.53
C LYS A 77 12.72 -3.02 2.95
N SER A 78 12.65 -2.06 2.03
CA SER A 78 12.99 -0.66 2.31
C SER A 78 12.08 -0.05 3.38
N VAL A 79 10.77 -0.36 3.34
CA VAL A 79 9.80 0.10 4.34
C VAL A 79 10.08 -0.51 5.71
N ILE A 80 10.38 -1.82 5.77
CA ILE A 80 10.75 -2.52 7.00
C ILE A 80 12.03 -1.94 7.60
N GLY A 81 13.06 -1.75 6.78
CA GLY A 81 14.33 -1.17 7.23
C GLY A 81 14.17 0.25 7.79
N LEU A 82 13.32 1.07 7.15
CA LEU A 82 13.00 2.40 7.65
C LEU A 82 12.28 2.35 9.00
N ALA A 83 11.28 1.47 9.15
CA ALA A 83 10.52 1.34 10.40
C ALA A 83 11.37 0.79 11.56
N LEU A 84 12.26 -0.17 11.29
CA LEU A 84 13.22 -0.66 12.28
C LEU A 84 14.21 0.43 12.68
N SER A 85 14.69 1.23 11.71
CA SER A 85 15.58 2.36 11.99
C SER A 85 14.88 3.46 12.79
N GLU A 86 13.59 3.69 12.55
CA GLU A 86 12.76 4.65 13.30
C GLU A 86 12.68 4.25 14.78
N ASP A 87 12.39 2.97 15.06
CA ASP A 87 12.15 2.48 16.43
C ASP A 87 13.45 2.27 17.22
N ALA A 88 14.52 1.80 16.55
CA ALA A 88 15.79 1.49 17.20
C ALA A 88 16.74 2.70 17.35
N GLY A 89 16.65 3.69 16.46
CA GLY A 89 17.61 4.81 16.41
C GLY A 89 19.07 4.36 16.29
N ASP A 90 19.99 5.15 16.86
CA ASP A 90 21.44 4.87 16.84
C ASP A 90 21.91 3.92 17.97
N ARG A 91 21.10 3.77 19.02
CA ARG A 91 21.47 3.04 20.26
C ARG A 91 20.80 1.67 20.40
N GLY A 92 19.75 1.41 19.63
CA GLY A 92 18.89 0.23 19.81
C GLY A 92 18.05 0.30 21.08
N ASP A 93 17.48 -0.84 21.48
CA ASP A 93 16.65 -0.95 22.68
C ASP A 93 17.50 -0.97 23.97
N VAL A 94 17.75 0.22 24.51
CA VAL A 94 18.49 0.42 25.77
C VAL A 94 17.87 -0.33 26.94
N THR A 95 16.54 -0.44 26.99
CA THR A 95 15.84 -1.13 28.07
C THR A 95 16.14 -2.62 28.03
N CYS A 96 16.03 -3.23 26.85
CA CYS A 96 16.31 -4.65 26.66
C CYS A 96 17.79 -4.98 26.86
N LEU A 97 18.70 -4.10 26.40
CA LEU A 97 20.13 -4.23 26.65
C LEU A 97 20.47 -4.23 28.15
N ALA A 98 19.76 -3.44 28.96
CA ALA A 98 19.99 -3.31 30.40
C ALA A 98 19.31 -4.40 31.24
N THR A 99 18.21 -4.99 30.76
CA THR A 99 17.33 -5.83 31.61
C THR A 99 17.25 -7.30 31.19
N VAL A 100 17.53 -7.63 29.93
CA VAL A 100 17.34 -8.99 29.39
C VAL A 100 18.70 -9.62 29.09
N PRO A 101 19.06 -10.81 29.61
CA PRO A 101 20.31 -11.49 29.25
C PRO A 101 20.41 -11.80 27.75
N VAL A 102 21.63 -11.80 27.19
CA VAL A 102 21.86 -11.99 25.74
C VAL A 102 21.44 -13.37 25.23
N ASP A 103 21.53 -14.39 26.07
CA ASP A 103 21.24 -15.79 25.77
C ASP A 103 19.83 -16.22 26.21
N MET A 104 19.06 -15.31 26.82
CA MET A 104 17.70 -15.60 27.26
C MET A 104 16.81 -15.87 26.05
N LYS A 105 16.12 -17.01 26.09
CA LYS A 105 15.10 -17.38 25.11
C LYS A 105 13.71 -17.17 25.68
N ALA A 106 12.77 -16.77 24.84
CA ALA A 106 11.38 -16.56 25.18
C ALA A 106 10.46 -17.14 24.10
N GLU A 107 9.22 -17.40 24.50
CA GLU A 107 8.08 -17.61 23.60
C GLU A 107 7.09 -16.46 23.82
N ALA A 108 6.62 -15.86 22.73
CA ALA A 108 5.58 -14.83 22.76
C ALA A 108 4.41 -15.24 21.87
N HIS A 109 3.20 -14.83 22.24
CA HIS A 109 1.96 -15.20 21.56
C HIS A 109 1.27 -13.99 20.95
N PHE A 110 0.75 -14.15 19.73
CA PHE A 110 -0.10 -13.16 19.08
C PHE A 110 -1.56 -13.41 19.43
N ILE A 111 -2.22 -12.41 20.03
CA ILE A 111 -3.60 -12.49 20.51
C ILE A 111 -4.42 -11.36 19.89
N ALA A 112 -5.52 -11.71 19.23
CA ALA A 112 -6.48 -10.74 18.72
C ALA A 112 -7.18 -10.01 19.88
N LYS A 113 -7.19 -8.68 19.86
CA LYS A 113 -7.87 -7.87 20.88
C LYS A 113 -9.26 -7.40 20.47
N GLU A 114 -9.59 -7.54 19.20
CA GLU A 114 -10.86 -7.19 18.57
C GLU A 114 -11.19 -8.21 17.47
N ASP A 115 -12.44 -8.22 17.05
CA ASP A 115 -12.93 -9.03 15.94
C ASP A 115 -12.56 -8.37 14.60
N GLY A 116 -12.18 -9.14 13.60
CA GLY A 116 -11.86 -8.58 12.29
C GLY A 116 -11.16 -9.54 11.34
N ILE A 117 -10.62 -8.98 10.26
CA ILE A 117 -9.81 -9.70 9.27
C ILE A 117 -8.34 -9.49 9.59
N ILE A 118 -7.60 -10.58 9.79
CA ILE A 118 -6.17 -10.52 10.02
C ILE A 118 -5.44 -10.19 8.71
N ALA A 119 -4.55 -9.21 8.76
CA ALA A 119 -3.67 -8.86 7.65
C ALA A 119 -2.29 -8.41 8.15
N GLY A 120 -1.26 -8.75 7.41
CA GLY A 120 0.14 -8.44 7.73
C GLY A 120 0.92 -9.59 8.35
N ILE A 121 0.40 -10.82 8.38
CA ILE A 121 1.14 -12.02 8.84
C ILE A 121 2.40 -12.18 7.99
N SER A 122 2.26 -12.13 6.67
CA SER A 122 3.39 -12.28 5.74
C SER A 122 4.42 -11.15 5.92
N LEU A 123 3.97 -9.93 6.25
CA LEU A 123 4.86 -8.78 6.51
C LEU A 123 5.57 -8.92 7.86
N ALA A 124 4.88 -9.42 8.90
CA ALA A 124 5.48 -9.70 10.20
C ALA A 124 6.58 -10.76 10.09
N GLU A 125 6.38 -11.82 9.30
CA GLU A 125 7.44 -12.79 9.01
C GLU A 125 8.68 -12.15 8.37
N MET A 126 8.49 -11.21 7.43
CA MET A 126 9.60 -10.47 6.84
C MET A 126 10.35 -9.64 7.89
N ILE A 127 9.63 -8.99 8.81
CA ILE A 127 10.23 -8.20 9.91
C ILE A 127 11.03 -9.08 10.86
N PHE A 128 10.46 -10.21 11.33
CA PHE A 128 11.18 -11.13 12.20
C PHE A 128 12.44 -11.69 11.53
N ASN A 129 12.36 -12.03 10.24
CA ASN A 129 13.52 -12.50 9.48
C ASN A 129 14.58 -11.42 9.28
N GLU A 130 14.20 -10.16 9.10
CA GLU A 130 15.15 -9.05 8.98
C GLU A 130 15.86 -8.77 10.31
N VAL A 131 15.16 -8.92 11.44
CA VAL A 131 15.76 -8.74 12.78
C VAL A 131 16.65 -9.91 13.17
N ASP A 132 16.17 -11.15 13.04
CA ASP A 132 16.91 -12.34 13.45
C ASP A 132 16.36 -13.62 12.78
N LEU A 133 17.12 -14.16 11.82
CA LEU A 133 16.81 -15.39 11.08
C LEU A 133 16.70 -16.65 11.96
N SER A 134 17.14 -16.60 13.21
CA SER A 134 17.02 -17.73 14.16
C SER A 134 15.67 -17.79 14.86
N LEU A 135 14.85 -16.74 14.76
CA LEU A 135 13.50 -16.72 15.30
C LEU A 135 12.61 -17.73 14.56
N LYS A 136 11.84 -18.49 15.34
CA LYS A 136 10.86 -19.44 14.82
C LYS A 136 9.47 -18.87 15.01
N VAL A 137 8.80 -18.58 13.91
CA VAL A 137 7.43 -18.05 13.92
C VAL A 137 6.48 -19.16 13.45
N GLU A 138 5.39 -19.35 14.18
CA GLU A 138 4.34 -20.31 13.85
C GLU A 138 2.98 -19.60 13.86
N TRP A 139 2.24 -19.71 12.76
CA TRP A 139 0.91 -19.11 12.62
C TRP A 139 -0.17 -20.20 12.55
N SER A 140 -1.29 -19.98 13.24
CA SER A 140 -2.48 -20.82 13.11
C SER A 140 -3.52 -20.23 12.15
N GLN A 141 -3.32 -18.98 11.71
CA GLN A 141 -4.16 -18.26 10.76
C GLN A 141 -3.32 -17.76 9.57
N LYS A 142 -3.99 -17.33 8.51
CA LYS A 142 -3.39 -16.71 7.33
C LYS A 142 -4.02 -15.35 7.06
N ASP A 143 -3.30 -14.49 6.34
CA ASP A 143 -3.83 -13.21 5.86
C ASP A 143 -5.20 -13.43 5.16
N GLY A 144 -6.20 -12.64 5.57
CA GLY A 144 -7.57 -12.70 5.06
C GLY A 144 -8.52 -13.56 5.89
N ASN A 145 -8.02 -14.29 6.90
CA ASN A 145 -8.89 -15.03 7.82
C ASN A 145 -9.60 -14.09 8.81
N TYR A 146 -10.81 -14.48 9.21
CA TYR A 146 -11.51 -13.80 10.29
C TYR A 146 -11.01 -14.28 11.65
N VAL A 147 -10.78 -13.36 12.57
CA VAL A 147 -10.36 -13.63 13.95
C VAL A 147 -11.36 -12.99 14.93
N HIS A 148 -11.53 -13.61 16.09
CA HIS A 148 -12.35 -13.06 17.18
C HIS A 148 -11.47 -12.66 18.36
N LYS A 149 -11.93 -11.70 19.16
CA LYS A 149 -11.26 -11.23 20.37
C LYS A 149 -10.91 -12.38 21.30
N GLY A 150 -9.64 -12.41 21.71
CA GLY A 150 -9.06 -13.44 22.56
C GLY A 150 -8.44 -14.62 21.79
N MET A 151 -8.66 -14.73 20.47
CA MET A 151 -8.03 -15.77 19.66
C MET A 151 -6.51 -15.60 19.63
N GLN A 152 -5.79 -16.65 19.98
CA GLN A 152 -4.36 -16.76 19.72
C GLN A 152 -4.15 -17.27 18.29
N PHE A 153 -3.51 -16.45 17.45
CA PHE A 153 -3.37 -16.74 16.01
C PHE A 153 -1.92 -16.99 15.56
N GLY A 154 -0.96 -16.87 16.48
CA GLY A 154 0.43 -17.21 16.22
C GLY A 154 1.29 -17.18 17.47
N LYS A 155 2.54 -17.60 17.32
CA LYS A 155 3.59 -17.50 18.34
C LYS A 155 4.96 -17.36 17.70
N VAL A 156 5.89 -16.77 18.45
CA VAL A 156 7.30 -16.63 18.07
C VAL A 156 8.18 -17.13 19.21
N TYR A 157 9.22 -17.90 18.86
CA TYR A 157 10.19 -18.45 19.80
C TYR A 157 11.62 -18.15 19.36
N GLY A 158 12.49 -17.75 20.29
CA GLY A 158 13.90 -17.46 20.02
C GLY A 158 14.51 -16.56 21.08
N TYR A 159 15.54 -15.79 20.71
CA TYR A 159 16.17 -14.85 21.65
C TYR A 159 15.20 -13.75 22.06
N ALA A 160 15.05 -13.54 23.37
CA ALA A 160 14.10 -12.59 23.93
C ALA A 160 14.37 -11.16 23.43
N ARG A 161 15.65 -10.77 23.32
CA ARG A 161 16.02 -9.45 22.78
C ARG A 161 15.54 -9.24 21.35
N SER A 162 15.71 -10.23 20.48
CA SER A 162 15.29 -10.16 19.07
C SER A 162 13.76 -10.09 18.94
N ILE A 163 13.03 -10.85 19.77
CA ILE A 163 11.56 -10.81 19.79
C ILE A 163 11.08 -9.41 20.17
N ILE A 164 11.61 -8.83 21.25
CA ILE A 164 11.18 -7.52 21.77
C ILE A 164 11.45 -6.40 20.76
N VAL A 165 12.63 -6.40 20.12
CA VAL A 165 12.99 -5.40 19.10
C VAL A 165 12.06 -5.45 17.89
N ALA A 166 11.65 -6.64 17.45
CA ALA A 166 10.75 -6.80 16.32
C ALA A 166 9.27 -6.52 16.67
N GLU A 167 8.89 -6.70 17.94
CA GLU A 167 7.50 -6.78 18.38
C GLU A 167 6.69 -5.55 17.97
N ARG A 168 7.14 -4.35 18.34
CA ARG A 168 6.35 -3.13 18.15
C ARG A 168 6.18 -2.81 16.67
N VAL A 169 7.26 -2.95 15.89
CA VAL A 169 7.24 -2.73 14.45
C VAL A 169 6.28 -3.72 13.77
N ALA A 170 6.38 -5.02 14.06
CA ALA A 170 5.48 -6.03 13.52
C ALA A 170 4.01 -5.75 13.89
N LEU A 171 3.72 -5.48 15.16
CA LEU A 171 2.36 -5.21 15.62
C LEU A 171 1.76 -3.95 15.00
N ASN A 172 2.53 -2.87 14.87
CA ASN A 172 2.05 -1.63 14.27
C ASN A 172 1.61 -1.85 12.81
N PHE A 173 2.40 -2.60 12.03
CA PHE A 173 2.03 -2.96 10.67
C PHE A 173 0.80 -3.87 10.62
N MET A 174 0.78 -4.95 11.41
CA MET A 174 -0.35 -5.89 11.43
C MET A 174 -1.65 -5.21 11.85
N GLN A 175 -1.62 -4.36 12.88
CA GLN A 175 -2.80 -3.62 13.35
C GLN A 175 -3.34 -2.69 12.27
N ARG A 176 -2.46 -1.92 11.62
CA ARG A 176 -2.84 -1.03 10.51
C ARG A 176 -3.46 -1.83 9.36
N MET A 177 -2.76 -2.85 8.89
CA MET A 177 -3.22 -3.68 7.78
C MET A 177 -4.55 -4.37 8.11
N SER A 178 -4.69 -4.93 9.32
CA SER A 178 -5.91 -5.62 9.75
C SER A 178 -7.09 -4.66 9.83
N GLY A 179 -6.89 -3.43 10.31
CA GLY A 179 -7.94 -2.40 10.30
C GLY A 179 -8.43 -2.08 8.89
N ILE A 180 -7.51 -1.90 7.94
CA ILE A 180 -7.84 -1.66 6.53
C ILE A 180 -8.56 -2.86 5.91
N ALA A 181 -8.04 -4.08 6.12
CA ALA A 181 -8.61 -5.30 5.57
C ALA A 181 -10.02 -5.56 6.11
N THR A 182 -10.25 -5.31 7.40
CA THR A 182 -11.55 -5.46 8.06
C THR A 182 -12.59 -4.51 7.46
N LEU A 183 -12.26 -3.22 7.34
CA LEU A 183 -13.16 -2.24 6.73
C LEU A 183 -13.40 -2.56 5.24
N THR A 184 -12.35 -2.94 4.51
CA THR A 184 -12.47 -3.32 3.10
C THR A 184 -13.40 -4.50 2.92
N LYS A 185 -13.30 -5.51 3.79
CA LYS A 185 -14.17 -6.70 3.75
C LYS A 185 -15.63 -6.34 3.94
N ALA A 186 -15.93 -5.53 4.97
CA ALA A 186 -17.30 -5.05 5.22
C ALA A 186 -17.86 -4.28 4.01
N MET A 187 -17.06 -3.38 3.42
CA MET A 187 -17.45 -2.60 2.25
C MET A 187 -17.64 -3.49 1.01
N ALA A 188 -16.74 -4.44 0.76
CA ALA A 188 -16.78 -5.32 -0.40
C ALA A 188 -18.00 -6.27 -0.35
N ASP A 189 -18.30 -6.81 0.83
CA ASP A 189 -19.48 -7.64 1.03
C ASP A 189 -20.77 -6.84 0.82
N ALA A 190 -20.82 -5.59 1.30
CA ALA A 190 -21.98 -4.71 1.13
C ALA A 190 -22.15 -4.19 -0.32
N ALA A 191 -21.05 -3.95 -1.03
CA ALA A 191 -21.01 -3.39 -2.39
C ALA A 191 -21.43 -4.37 -3.49
N HIS A 192 -21.43 -5.67 -3.22
CA HIS A 192 -21.68 -6.70 -4.22
C HIS A 192 -22.98 -6.42 -5.01
N PRO A 193 -22.98 -6.50 -6.36
CA PRO A 193 -21.95 -7.11 -7.22
C PRO A 193 -20.75 -6.23 -7.57
N ALA A 194 -20.75 -4.94 -7.22
CA ALA A 194 -19.64 -4.05 -7.52
C ALA A 194 -18.39 -4.39 -6.69
N CYS A 195 -17.21 -4.14 -7.25
CA CYS A 195 -15.92 -4.34 -6.57
C CYS A 195 -15.44 -3.04 -5.89
N ILE A 196 -14.99 -3.13 -4.65
CA ILE A 196 -14.35 -2.00 -3.95
C ILE A 196 -12.93 -1.79 -4.49
N LEU A 197 -12.62 -0.54 -4.83
CA LEU A 197 -11.28 -0.07 -5.18
C LEU A 197 -10.72 0.86 -4.11
N GLU A 198 -9.43 0.69 -3.84
CA GLU A 198 -8.66 1.70 -3.11
C GLU A 198 -8.16 2.83 -4.01
N THR A 199 -7.41 3.77 -3.44
CA THR A 199 -6.96 4.98 -4.12
C THR A 199 -5.53 5.35 -3.73
N ARG A 200 -4.99 6.40 -4.35
CA ARG A 200 -3.68 6.96 -3.99
C ARG A 200 -3.63 7.75 -2.67
N LYS A 201 -4.76 8.02 -1.99
CA LYS A 201 -4.75 8.63 -0.64
C LYS A 201 -4.49 7.54 0.41
N THR A 202 -3.25 7.07 0.41
CA THR A 202 -2.67 6.17 1.40
C THR A 202 -1.81 6.96 2.38
N ALA A 203 -1.40 6.34 3.48
CA ALA A 203 -0.34 6.93 4.30
C ALA A 203 0.94 7.13 3.45
N PRO A 204 1.61 8.29 3.56
CA PRO A 204 2.89 8.52 2.88
C PRO A 204 3.91 7.45 3.26
N GLY A 205 4.68 6.95 2.28
CA GLY A 205 5.67 5.87 2.47
C GLY A 205 5.08 4.46 2.63
N LEU A 206 3.80 4.32 2.96
CA LEU A 206 3.17 3.02 3.27
C LEU A 206 2.21 2.51 2.19
N ARG A 207 2.24 3.07 0.98
CA ARG A 207 1.27 2.73 -0.08
C ARG A 207 1.26 1.24 -0.43
N LEU A 208 2.42 0.58 -0.51
CA LEU A 208 2.48 -0.87 -0.75
C LEU A 208 1.75 -1.67 0.32
N VAL A 209 1.96 -1.31 1.59
CA VAL A 209 1.35 -1.95 2.76
C VAL A 209 -0.17 -1.72 2.77
N ASP A 210 -0.59 -0.48 2.58
CA ASP A 210 -1.99 -0.05 2.57
C ASP A 210 -2.77 -0.74 1.46
N LYS A 211 -2.24 -0.77 0.24
CA LYS A 211 -2.85 -1.45 -0.91
C LYS A 211 -2.87 -2.97 -0.75
N TRP A 212 -1.83 -3.55 -0.15
CA TRP A 212 -1.82 -4.98 0.12
C TRP A 212 -2.92 -5.38 1.10
N ALA A 213 -3.14 -4.59 2.15
CA ALA A 213 -4.23 -4.82 3.10
C ALA A 213 -5.62 -4.77 2.44
N VAL A 214 -5.84 -3.89 1.46
CA VAL A 214 -7.09 -3.84 0.69
C VAL A 214 -7.29 -5.13 -0.11
N LEU A 215 -6.25 -5.62 -0.79
CA LEU A 215 -6.33 -6.91 -1.50
C LEU A 215 -6.68 -8.06 -0.55
N ILE A 216 -6.05 -8.09 0.63
CA ILE A 216 -6.32 -9.10 1.68
C ILE A 216 -7.78 -9.02 2.16
N GLY A 217 -8.33 -7.81 2.28
CA GLY A 217 -9.73 -7.58 2.63
C GLY A 217 -10.75 -7.90 1.53
N GLY A 218 -10.31 -8.35 0.35
CA GLY A 218 -11.19 -8.68 -0.77
C GLY A 218 -11.54 -7.50 -1.69
N GLY A 219 -10.91 -6.35 -1.49
CA GLY A 219 -10.94 -5.25 -2.45
C GLY A 219 -10.00 -5.47 -3.63
N LYS A 220 -9.94 -4.50 -4.54
CA LYS A 220 -9.01 -4.48 -5.67
C LYS A 220 -8.17 -3.21 -5.65
N ASN A 221 -6.97 -3.30 -6.23
CA ASN A 221 -6.13 -2.12 -6.38
C ASN A 221 -6.54 -1.31 -7.61
N HIS A 222 -6.70 -0.01 -7.42
CA HIS A 222 -6.62 0.99 -8.49
C HIS A 222 -5.13 1.22 -8.84
N ARG A 223 -4.83 2.21 -9.67
CA ARG A 223 -3.46 2.55 -10.06
C ARG A 223 -2.55 2.79 -8.85
N MET A 224 -1.37 2.21 -8.87
CA MET A 224 -0.31 2.35 -7.87
C MET A 224 0.19 3.79 -7.78
N GLY A 225 0.36 4.45 -8.93
CA GLY A 225 0.97 5.77 -9.00
C GLY A 225 0.45 6.61 -10.17
N LEU A 226 1.23 7.62 -10.55
CA LEU A 226 0.95 8.41 -11.76
C LEU A 226 1.47 7.72 -13.04
N PHE A 227 2.25 6.65 -12.90
CA PHE A 227 3.07 6.07 -13.96
C PHE A 227 2.44 4.83 -14.62
N ASP A 228 1.46 4.20 -13.99
CA ASP A 228 0.92 2.89 -14.40
C ASP A 228 -0.48 2.95 -15.02
N MET A 229 -1.16 4.09 -14.90
CA MET A 229 -2.46 4.32 -15.54
C MET A 229 -2.71 5.81 -15.76
N VAL A 230 -3.20 6.16 -16.95
CA VAL A 230 -3.68 7.51 -17.25
C VAL A 230 -5.05 7.70 -16.58
N MET A 231 -5.21 8.83 -15.89
CA MET A 231 -6.48 9.21 -15.28
C MET A 231 -6.74 10.67 -15.58
N ILE A 232 -7.66 10.92 -16.50
CA ILE A 232 -8.08 12.25 -16.92
C ILE A 232 -9.12 12.74 -15.90
N LYS A 233 -8.74 13.76 -15.12
CA LYS A 233 -9.61 14.42 -14.14
C LYS A 233 -10.13 15.77 -14.62
N ASP A 234 -11.10 16.33 -13.90
CA ASP A 234 -11.65 17.68 -14.05
C ASP A 234 -10.62 18.77 -14.44
N ASN A 235 -9.49 18.83 -13.73
CA ASN A 235 -8.44 19.81 -13.93
C ASN A 235 -7.77 19.64 -15.30
N HIS A 236 -7.58 18.40 -15.75
CA HIS A 236 -7.01 18.11 -17.07
C HIS A 236 -8.00 18.45 -18.18
N ILE A 237 -9.28 18.11 -17.98
CA ILE A 237 -10.37 18.41 -18.91
C ILE A 237 -10.48 19.92 -19.13
N SER A 238 -10.47 20.69 -18.03
CA SER A 238 -10.52 22.15 -18.06
C SER A 238 -9.33 22.75 -18.83
N ILE A 239 -8.11 22.31 -18.51
CA ILE A 239 -6.88 22.79 -19.16
C ILE A 239 -6.83 22.40 -20.65
N ALA A 240 -7.31 21.21 -21.00
CA ALA A 240 -7.36 20.75 -22.39
C ALA A 240 -8.49 21.39 -23.22
N GLY A 241 -9.38 22.16 -22.58
CA GLY A 241 -10.53 22.77 -23.24
C GLY A 241 -11.62 21.78 -23.63
N GLY A 242 -11.87 20.76 -22.80
CA GLY A 242 -12.96 19.80 -22.95
C GLY A 242 -12.54 18.34 -22.92
N VAL A 243 -13.50 17.44 -22.66
CA VAL A 243 -13.26 16.00 -22.47
C VAL A 243 -12.70 15.37 -23.73
N THR A 244 -13.28 15.71 -24.88
CA THR A 244 -12.85 15.23 -26.20
C THR A 244 -11.38 15.59 -26.49
N ASN A 245 -10.96 16.82 -26.19
CA ASN A 245 -9.58 17.26 -26.41
C ASN A 245 -8.59 16.56 -25.48
N ALA A 246 -8.98 16.35 -24.21
CA ALA A 246 -8.17 15.61 -23.25
C ALA A 246 -7.95 14.16 -23.71
N MET A 247 -9.03 13.47 -24.11
CA MET A 247 -8.95 12.09 -24.60
C MET A 247 -8.08 11.98 -25.86
N LYS A 248 -8.29 12.87 -26.84
CA LYS A 248 -7.47 12.94 -28.05
C LYS A 248 -5.98 13.13 -27.75
N SER A 249 -5.66 14.03 -26.83
CA SER A 249 -4.28 14.29 -26.43
C SER A 249 -3.63 13.08 -25.78
N VAL A 250 -4.39 12.33 -24.96
CA VAL A 250 -3.92 11.09 -24.35
C VAL A 250 -3.68 10.01 -25.40
N ASP A 251 -4.63 9.77 -26.30
CA ASP A 251 -4.49 8.75 -27.34
C ASP A 251 -3.28 9.04 -28.24
N GLN A 252 -3.10 10.29 -28.67
CA GLN A 252 -1.95 10.72 -29.45
C GLN A 252 -0.63 10.52 -28.68
N PHE A 253 -0.58 10.92 -27.41
CA PHE A 253 0.62 10.77 -26.60
C PHE A 253 1.01 9.30 -26.41
N LEU A 254 0.03 8.42 -26.13
CA LEU A 254 0.28 7.00 -25.94
C LEU A 254 0.78 6.34 -27.24
N GLU A 255 0.22 6.73 -28.39
CA GLU A 255 0.68 6.27 -29.71
C GLU A 255 2.11 6.76 -30.01
N GLU A 256 2.39 8.05 -29.85
CA GLU A 256 3.71 8.64 -30.09
C GLU A 256 4.80 8.05 -29.20
N LYS A 257 4.47 7.69 -27.96
CA LYS A 257 5.38 7.06 -27.01
C LYS A 257 5.40 5.53 -27.10
N ASN A 258 4.55 4.94 -27.95
CA ASN A 258 4.33 3.50 -28.03
C ASN A 258 4.07 2.86 -26.65
N LEU A 259 3.22 3.50 -25.85
CA LEU A 259 2.85 3.08 -24.52
C LEU A 259 1.48 2.39 -24.55
N GLN A 260 1.38 1.26 -23.85
CA GLN A 260 0.11 0.56 -23.64
C GLN A 260 -0.19 0.53 -22.14
N MET A 261 -1.19 1.29 -21.74
CA MET A 261 -1.68 1.32 -20.35
C MET A 261 -3.16 1.67 -20.32
N PRO A 262 -3.89 1.28 -19.27
CA PRO A 262 -5.30 1.62 -19.15
C PRO A 262 -5.49 3.14 -19.05
N VAL A 263 -6.63 3.61 -19.55
CA VAL A 263 -7.02 5.01 -19.49
C VAL A 263 -8.39 5.12 -18.83
N GLU A 264 -8.45 5.97 -17.82
CA GLU A 264 -9.68 6.33 -17.12
C GLU A 264 -10.00 7.80 -17.36
N VAL A 265 -11.28 8.11 -17.57
CA VAL A 265 -11.78 9.49 -17.64
C VAL A 265 -12.83 9.72 -16.57
N GLU A 266 -12.68 10.82 -15.84
CA GLU A 266 -13.64 11.31 -14.85
C GLU A 266 -14.74 12.11 -15.56
N THR A 267 -15.99 11.81 -15.23
CA THR A 267 -17.17 12.50 -15.74
C THR A 267 -18.09 12.84 -14.57
N ARG A 268 -18.71 14.01 -14.64
CA ARG A 268 -19.57 14.60 -13.59
C ARG A 268 -21.01 14.78 -14.04
N THR A 269 -21.26 14.75 -15.34
CA THR A 269 -22.59 14.94 -15.93
C THR A 269 -22.90 13.88 -16.98
N LEU A 270 -24.18 13.67 -17.27
CA LEU A 270 -24.59 12.75 -18.35
C LEU A 270 -24.16 13.26 -19.72
N GLU A 271 -24.00 14.56 -19.89
CA GLU A 271 -23.51 15.20 -21.11
C GLU A 271 -22.04 14.83 -21.36
N GLU A 272 -21.19 14.89 -20.33
CA GLU A 272 -19.79 14.46 -20.44
C GLU A 272 -19.71 12.96 -20.76
N VAL A 273 -20.56 12.12 -20.17
CA VAL A 273 -20.63 10.69 -20.52
C VAL A 273 -20.99 10.50 -22.00
N LYS A 274 -21.96 11.26 -22.53
CA LYS A 274 -22.32 11.21 -23.96
C LYS A 274 -21.15 11.63 -24.85
N GLU A 275 -20.42 12.68 -24.49
CA GLU A 275 -19.22 13.13 -25.22
C GLU A 275 -18.15 12.04 -25.29
N VAL A 276 -17.84 11.41 -24.15
CA VAL A 276 -16.88 10.29 -24.08
C VAL A 276 -17.31 9.15 -25.01
N LEU A 277 -18.57 8.73 -24.94
CA LEU A 277 -19.10 7.63 -25.74
C LEU A 277 -19.12 7.94 -27.24
N GLN A 278 -19.40 9.20 -27.60
CA GLN A 278 -19.36 9.68 -28.98
C GLN A 278 -17.93 9.67 -29.51
N TYR A 279 -16.98 10.24 -28.76
CA TYR A 279 -15.57 10.23 -29.14
C TYR A 279 -15.06 8.80 -29.34
N ALA A 280 -15.34 7.89 -28.40
CA ALA A 280 -14.91 6.50 -28.48
C ALA A 280 -15.61 5.68 -29.59
N ALA A 281 -16.78 6.12 -30.07
CA ALA A 281 -17.43 5.50 -31.23
C ALA A 281 -16.82 5.96 -32.56
N GLN A 282 -16.26 7.18 -32.60
CA GLN A 282 -15.72 7.80 -33.81
C GLN A 282 -14.21 7.62 -33.97
N ASN A 283 -13.49 7.31 -32.88
CA ASN A 283 -12.04 7.29 -32.85
C ASN A 283 -11.53 6.00 -32.21
N LYS A 284 -10.32 5.59 -32.60
CA LYS A 284 -9.58 4.56 -31.87
C LYS A 284 -9.07 5.18 -30.57
N THR A 285 -9.50 4.66 -29.43
CA THR A 285 -9.11 5.16 -28.12
C THR A 285 -8.59 4.06 -27.20
N SER A 286 -7.71 4.43 -26.28
CA SER A 286 -7.17 3.56 -25.22
C SER A 286 -8.05 3.57 -23.97
N LEU A 287 -9.22 4.23 -24.00
CA LEU A 287 -10.17 4.28 -22.89
C LEU A 287 -10.60 2.89 -22.44
N THR A 288 -10.42 2.61 -21.15
CA THR A 288 -10.85 1.36 -20.51
C THR A 288 -11.96 1.57 -19.49
N ARG A 289 -12.01 2.74 -18.86
CA ARG A 289 -12.92 3.01 -17.73
C ARG A 289 -13.46 4.43 -17.72
N ILE A 290 -14.72 4.57 -17.32
CA ILE A 290 -15.37 5.85 -17.06
C ILE A 290 -15.68 5.96 -15.56
N MET A 291 -15.09 6.94 -14.90
CA MET A 291 -15.41 7.31 -13.53
C MET A 291 -16.61 8.26 -13.52
N LEU A 292 -17.62 7.90 -12.74
CA LEU A 292 -18.88 8.60 -12.54
C LEU A 292 -18.78 9.32 -11.19
N ASP A 293 -18.18 10.52 -11.20
CA ASP A 293 -17.83 11.25 -9.98
C ASP A 293 -18.99 12.07 -9.45
N ASN A 294 -19.30 11.89 -8.17
CA ASN A 294 -20.33 12.62 -7.44
C ASN A 294 -21.74 12.58 -8.08
N MET A 295 -22.05 11.50 -8.81
CA MET A 295 -23.40 11.23 -9.35
C MET A 295 -24.35 10.57 -8.33
N VAL A 296 -23.92 10.50 -7.06
CA VAL A 296 -24.70 10.01 -5.92
C VAL A 296 -24.97 11.20 -5.00
N VAL A 297 -26.24 11.52 -4.78
CA VAL A 297 -26.63 12.72 -4.02
C VAL A 297 -27.14 12.31 -2.63
N PRO A 298 -26.54 12.79 -1.53
CA PRO A 298 -27.07 12.56 -0.18
C PRO A 298 -28.46 13.18 0.00
N LEU A 299 -29.36 12.43 0.63
CA LEU A 299 -30.72 12.88 0.97
C LEU A 299 -30.80 13.24 2.46
N PRO A 300 -31.66 14.19 2.88
CA PRO A 300 -31.78 14.63 4.27
C PRO A 300 -32.17 13.52 5.27
N ASN A 301 -32.73 12.41 4.78
CA ASN A 301 -33.14 11.25 5.58
C ASN A 301 -31.99 10.24 5.80
N GLY A 302 -30.77 10.53 5.33
CA GLY A 302 -29.62 9.63 5.43
C GLY A 302 -29.52 8.59 4.30
N ASP A 303 -30.45 8.59 3.34
CA ASP A 303 -30.37 7.78 2.11
C ASP A 303 -29.61 8.53 1.01
N VAL A 304 -29.40 7.89 -0.15
CA VAL A 304 -28.76 8.50 -1.33
C VAL A 304 -29.62 8.36 -2.58
N ASP A 305 -29.67 9.40 -3.40
CA ASP A 305 -30.21 9.32 -4.76
C ASP A 305 -29.10 8.85 -5.72
N VAL A 306 -29.41 7.78 -6.46
CA VAL A 306 -28.53 7.13 -7.43
C VAL A 306 -29.09 7.17 -8.85
N THR A 307 -30.10 8.00 -9.11
CA THR A 307 -30.80 8.06 -10.40
C THR A 307 -29.84 8.43 -11.52
N MET A 308 -29.06 9.51 -11.35
CA MET A 308 -28.06 9.93 -12.34
C MET A 308 -27.00 8.85 -12.58
N LEU A 309 -26.54 8.18 -11.52
CA LEU A 309 -25.59 7.07 -11.63
C LEU A 309 -26.16 5.92 -12.47
N LYS A 310 -27.41 5.52 -12.23
CA LYS A 310 -28.09 4.48 -13.00
C LYS A 310 -28.29 4.86 -14.46
N ASP A 311 -28.65 6.11 -14.73
CA ASP A 311 -28.81 6.62 -16.10
C ASP A 311 -27.47 6.59 -16.84
N ALA A 312 -26.37 6.98 -16.19
CA ALA A 312 -25.03 6.91 -16.75
C ALA A 312 -24.60 5.46 -17.05
N VAL A 313 -24.80 4.54 -16.11
CA VAL A 313 -24.51 3.10 -16.31
C VAL A 313 -25.30 2.53 -17.48
N THR A 314 -26.59 2.85 -17.56
CA THR A 314 -27.48 2.44 -18.66
C THR A 314 -27.01 2.99 -20.00
N LEU A 315 -26.58 4.25 -20.03
CA LEU A 315 -26.06 4.90 -21.23
C LEU A 315 -24.74 4.26 -21.70
N ILE A 316 -23.85 3.89 -20.77
CA ILE A 316 -22.58 3.21 -21.07
C ILE A 316 -22.83 1.77 -21.56
N ASN A 317 -23.89 1.13 -21.07
CA ASN A 317 -24.39 -0.17 -21.53
C ASN A 317 -23.28 -1.26 -21.64
N GLY A 318 -22.40 -1.31 -20.64
CA GLY A 318 -21.31 -2.30 -20.57
C GLY A 318 -20.18 -2.12 -21.60
N ARG A 319 -20.14 -1.00 -22.35
CA ARG A 319 -19.06 -0.73 -23.32
C ARG A 319 -17.70 -0.47 -22.66
N PHE A 320 -17.71 0.07 -21.45
CA PHE A 320 -16.53 0.38 -20.63
C PHE A 320 -16.77 -0.07 -19.19
N GLU A 321 -15.69 -0.30 -18.45
CA GLU A 321 -15.80 -0.42 -17.00
C GLU A 321 -16.33 0.89 -16.41
N THR A 322 -17.15 0.80 -15.38
CA THR A 322 -17.69 1.98 -14.67
C THR A 322 -17.21 2.01 -13.24
N GLU A 323 -16.83 3.18 -12.77
CA GLU A 323 -16.38 3.41 -11.39
C GLU A 323 -17.19 4.52 -10.75
N ALA A 324 -17.96 4.22 -9.71
CA ALA A 324 -18.60 5.25 -8.88
C ALA A 324 -17.59 5.82 -7.88
N SER A 325 -17.51 7.15 -7.81
CA SER A 325 -16.69 7.89 -6.85
C SER A 325 -17.53 8.96 -6.15
N GLY A 326 -17.15 9.29 -4.90
CA GLY A 326 -17.78 10.33 -4.09
C GLY A 326 -18.64 9.80 -2.94
N ASN A 327 -18.33 10.20 -1.70
CA ASN A 327 -19.13 10.04 -0.48
C ASN A 327 -19.79 8.65 -0.26
N VAL A 328 -19.05 7.56 -0.49
CA VAL A 328 -19.53 6.17 -0.37
C VAL A 328 -19.39 5.63 1.06
N THR A 329 -20.41 5.58 1.90
CA THR A 329 -20.30 5.00 3.27
C THR A 329 -20.72 3.54 3.30
N LEU A 330 -20.54 2.84 4.44
CA LEU A 330 -20.98 1.45 4.58
C LEU A 330 -22.51 1.32 4.44
N GLU A 331 -23.24 2.35 4.82
CA GLU A 331 -24.70 2.43 4.71
C GLU A 331 -25.15 2.67 3.26
N THR A 332 -24.39 3.45 2.48
CA THR A 332 -24.78 3.84 1.12
C THR A 332 -24.21 2.93 0.03
N VAL A 333 -23.11 2.24 0.32
CA VAL A 333 -22.37 1.43 -0.67
C VAL A 333 -23.22 0.33 -1.31
N ASN A 334 -24.15 -0.26 -0.56
CA ASN A 334 -25.03 -1.29 -1.12
C ASN A 334 -25.89 -0.73 -2.25
N LYS A 335 -26.56 0.41 -2.02
CA LYS A 335 -27.42 1.05 -3.02
C LYS A 335 -26.63 1.47 -4.27
N ILE A 336 -25.40 1.93 -4.07
CA ILE A 336 -24.47 2.27 -5.17
C ILE A 336 -24.08 1.01 -5.94
N GLY A 337 -23.73 -0.08 -5.26
CA GLY A 337 -23.38 -1.36 -5.89
C GLY A 337 -24.52 -1.98 -6.71
N GLN A 338 -25.76 -1.78 -6.28
CA GLN A 338 -26.96 -2.23 -7.00
C GLN A 338 -27.30 -1.39 -8.26
N THR A 339 -26.54 -0.33 -8.57
CA THR A 339 -26.76 0.44 -9.81
C THR A 339 -26.22 -0.24 -11.07
N GLY A 340 -25.39 -1.28 -10.91
CA GLY A 340 -24.72 -1.95 -12.01
C GLY A 340 -23.34 -1.39 -12.35
N VAL A 341 -22.78 -0.51 -11.50
CA VAL A 341 -21.38 -0.09 -11.62
C VAL A 341 -20.42 -1.27 -11.45
N THR A 342 -19.32 -1.28 -12.20
CA THR A 342 -18.30 -2.33 -12.09
C THR A 342 -17.49 -2.17 -10.79
N TYR A 343 -17.13 -0.93 -10.47
CA TYR A 343 -16.32 -0.58 -9.32
C TYR A 343 -16.92 0.56 -8.52
N ILE A 344 -16.53 0.60 -7.25
CA ILE A 344 -16.77 1.74 -6.36
C ILE A 344 -15.44 2.07 -5.72
N SER A 345 -14.96 3.31 -5.88
CA SER A 345 -13.76 3.77 -5.18
C SER A 345 -14.11 4.67 -4.01
N ARG A 346 -13.41 4.44 -2.90
CA ARG A 346 -13.51 5.28 -1.70
C ARG A 346 -12.14 5.42 -1.06
N TRP A 347 -11.98 6.53 -0.36
CA TRP A 347 -10.98 6.68 0.69
C TRP A 347 -11.25 5.69 1.82
N ILE A 348 -10.46 4.62 1.89
CA ILE A 348 -10.50 3.63 2.99
C ILE A 348 -9.61 4.10 4.17
N PHE A 349 -8.69 5.05 3.96
CA PHE A 349 -7.55 5.27 4.85
C PHE A 349 -7.63 6.47 5.80
N PHE A 350 -8.49 7.49 5.57
CA PHE A 350 -8.48 8.74 6.37
C PHE A 350 -9.82 9.48 6.45
N TRP A 351 -9.99 10.20 7.58
CA TRP A 351 -11.15 11.02 7.99
C TRP A 351 -11.08 12.49 7.54
N LEU A 352 -10.17 12.85 6.62
CA LEU A 352 -10.06 14.21 6.09
C LEU A 352 -10.66 14.25 4.70
N ASP A 353 -11.88 14.78 4.62
CA ASP A 353 -12.55 15.09 3.37
C ASP A 353 -12.09 16.46 2.85
N PRO A 354 -11.37 16.53 1.71
CA PRO A 354 -10.99 17.80 1.10
C PRO A 354 -12.14 18.49 0.35
N SER A 355 -13.37 17.95 0.34
CA SER A 355 -14.52 18.54 -0.37
C SER A 355 -15.01 19.89 0.18
N HIS A 356 -14.37 20.42 1.23
CA HIS A 356 -14.71 21.68 1.90
C HIS A 356 -13.64 22.78 1.76
N SER A 357 -12.75 22.71 0.76
CA SER A 357 -11.82 23.81 0.44
C SER A 357 -12.25 24.61 -0.77
#